data_AF-A0A9E5YZX7-F1
#
_entry.id   AF-A0A9E5YZX7-F1
#
_cell.length_a   1.000
_cell.length_b   1.000
_cell.length_c   1.000
_cell.angle_alpha   90.00
_cell.angle_beta   90.00
_cell.angle_gamma   90.00
#
_symmetry.space_group_name_H-M   'P 1'
#
loop_
_entity.id
_entity.type
_entity.pdbx_description
1 polymer ?
#
loop_
_entity_poly.entity_id
_entity_poly.type
_entity_poly.pdbx_seq_one_letter_code
_entity_poly.pdbx_strand_id
1 'polypeptide(L)' 'MLAPHSTRWRAFQELFAETVESAGYDYIIPPMFEDLDVFLRLGEATEVVTKEMYDFHDKGGRHVALRPEQTASVC' A
#
# COMPACT_ATOMS: atom_id res chain seq x y z
N MET A 1 -14.71 9.19 3.70
CA MET A 1 -14.40 10.54 4.22
C MET A 1 -15.42 11.52 3.62
N LEU A 2 -16.14 12.29 4.44
CA LEU A 2 -17.20 13.22 3.98
C LEU A 2 -16.67 14.65 3.80
N ALA A 3 -17.44 15.51 3.14
CA ALA A 3 -17.14 16.94 3.10
C ALA A 3 -17.25 17.55 4.51
N PRO A 4 -16.37 18.50 4.89
CA PRO A 4 -15.33 19.13 4.06
C PRO A 4 -13.98 18.39 4.03
N HIS A 5 -13.81 17.31 4.80
CA HIS A 5 -12.55 16.57 4.89
C HIS A 5 -12.11 16.00 3.54
N SER A 6 -13.05 15.46 2.75
CA SER A 6 -12.75 14.94 1.41
C SER A 6 -12.27 16.03 0.44
N THR A 7 -12.74 17.27 0.59
CA THR A 7 -12.27 18.41 -0.22
C THR A 7 -10.84 18.78 0.16
N ARG A 8 -10.53 18.83 1.47
CA ARG A 8 -9.16 19.09 1.95
C ARG A 8 -8.20 17.98 1.52
N TRP A 9 -8.65 16.73 1.53
CA TRP A 9 -7.87 15.59 1.07
C TRP A 9 -7.52 15.68 -0.41
N ARG A 10 -8.49 16.03 -1.27
CA ARG A 10 -8.22 16.26 -2.70
C ARG A 10 -7.20 17.36 -2.93
N ALA A 11 -7.36 18.52 -2.28
CA ALA A 11 -6.41 19.62 -2.41
C ALA A 11 -4.98 19.24 -1.96
N PHE A 12 -4.87 18.41 -0.92
CA PHE A 12 -3.58 17.86 -0.49
C PHE A 12 -2.97 16.94 -1.56
N GLN A 13 -3.76 16.03 -2.14
CA GLN A 13 -3.30 15.11 -3.18
C GLN A 13 -2.83 15.85 -4.44
N GLU A 14 -3.57 16.88 -4.87
CA GLU A 14 -3.21 17.73 -6.01
C GLU A 14 -1.86 18.43 -5.79
N LEU A 15 -1.69 19.10 -4.64
CA LEU A 15 -0.43 19.78 -4.30
C LEU A 15 0.76 18.81 -4.22
N PHE A 16 0.55 17.63 -3.63
CA PHE A 16 1.59 16.61 -3.53
C PHE A 16 2.01 16.11 -4.92
N ALA A 17 1.04 15.79 -5.79
CA ALA A 17 1.30 15.31 -7.15
C ALA A 17 2.09 16.34 -7.96
N GLU A 18 1.65 17.60 -7.99
CA GLU A 18 2.37 18.68 -8.69
C GLU A 18 3.82 18.81 -8.23
N THR A 19 4.07 18.69 -6.92
CA THR A 19 5.40 18.80 -6.34
C THR A 19 6.30 17.64 -6.78
N VAL A 20 5.85 16.40 -6.65
CA VAL A 20 6.69 15.22 -6.95
C VAL A 20 6.90 15.03 -8.45
N GLU A 21 5.90 15.36 -9.28
CA GLU A 21 6.02 15.33 -10.74
C GLU A 21 7.06 16.35 -11.23
N SER A 22 7.10 17.55 -10.62
CA SER A 22 8.12 18.56 -10.95
C SER A 22 9.54 18.11 -10.61
N ALA A 23 9.69 17.16 -9.69
CA ALA A 23 10.96 16.54 -9.33
C ALA A 23 11.29 15.29 -10.16
N GLY A 24 10.45 14.93 -11.14
CA GLY A 24 10.67 13.82 -12.07
C GLY A 24 10.24 12.45 -11.55
N TYR A 25 9.42 12.39 -10.51
CA TYR A 25 8.82 11.13 -10.03
C TYR A 25 7.52 10.84 -10.77
N ASP A 26 7.33 9.58 -11.13
CA ASP A 26 6.07 9.08 -11.70
C ASP A 26 5.16 8.48 -10.62
N TYR A 27 3.86 8.60 -10.83
CA TYR A 27 2.87 8.01 -9.94
C TYR A 27 2.59 6.54 -10.29
N ILE A 28 2.60 5.67 -9.27
CA ILE A 28 2.27 4.25 -9.39
C ILE A 28 1.19 3.85 -8.40
N ILE A 29 0.35 2.89 -8.80
CA ILE A 29 -0.65 2.26 -7.93
C ILE A 29 -0.37 0.75 -7.92
N PRO A 30 0.32 0.23 -6.88
CA PRO A 30 0.51 -1.21 -6.76
C PRO A 30 -0.80 -1.91 -6.34
N PRO A 31 -0.89 -3.25 -6.51
CA PRO A 31 -2.02 -4.05 -6.03
C PRO A 31 -2.31 -3.84 -4.53
N MET A 32 -3.57 -3.97 -4.13
CA MET A 32 -3.93 -3.98 -2.69
C MET A 32 -3.67 -5.33 -2.03
N PHE A 33 -3.83 -6.42 -2.80
CA PHE A 33 -3.55 -7.79 -2.36
C PHE A 33 -2.36 -8.32 -3.13
N GLU A 34 -1.45 -8.97 -2.42
CA GLU A 34 -0.25 -9.62 -2.96
C GLU A 34 -0.17 -11.03 -2.36
N ASP A 35 0.67 -11.90 -2.94
CA ASP A 35 1.04 -13.15 -2.29
C ASP A 35 1.71 -12.85 -0.94
N LEU A 36 1.34 -13.59 0.11
CA LEU A 36 1.85 -13.36 1.47
C LEU A 36 3.40 -13.32 1.52
N ASP A 37 4.03 -14.16 0.70
CA ASP A 37 5.49 -14.28 0.62
C ASP A 37 6.20 -12.97 0.24
N VAL A 38 5.52 -12.05 -0.47
CA VAL A 38 6.03 -10.71 -0.80
C VAL A 38 6.38 -9.91 0.46
N PHE A 39 5.64 -10.11 1.54
CA PHE A 39 5.84 -9.42 2.82
C PHE A 39 6.73 -10.22 3.78
N LEU A 40 6.75 -11.54 3.67
CA LEU A 40 7.60 -12.40 4.50
C LEU A 40 9.08 -12.34 4.09
N ARG A 41 9.37 -12.12 2.80
CA ARG A 41 10.75 -12.06 2.27
C ARG A 41 11.57 -10.87 2.79
N LEU A 42 10.92 -9.81 3.29
CA LEU A 42 11.59 -8.58 3.71
C LEU A 42 12.42 -8.72 5.00
N GLY A 43 12.39 -9.88 5.65
CA GLY A 43 13.37 -10.28 6.66
C GLY A 43 13.15 -9.60 8.01
N GLU A 44 12.98 -10.43 9.05
CA GLU A 44 12.62 -10.03 10.41
C GLU A 44 11.27 -9.29 10.48
N ALA A 45 10.23 -10.07 10.73
CA ALA A 45 8.93 -9.57 11.14
C ALA A 45 9.09 -8.58 12.30
N THR A 46 9.20 -7.29 11.98
CA THR A 46 8.82 -6.24 12.92
C THR A 46 7.43 -6.63 13.43
N GLU A 47 7.18 -6.43 14.72
CA GLU A 47 5.94 -6.90 15.38
C GLU A 47 4.65 -6.45 14.65
N VAL A 48 4.76 -5.37 13.87
CA VAL A 48 3.77 -4.81 12.96
C VAL A 48 3.36 -5.79 11.85
N VAL A 49 4.31 -6.47 11.21
CA VAL A 49 4.01 -7.32 10.04
C VAL A 49 3.25 -8.58 10.48
N THR A 50 3.64 -9.26 11.55
CA THR A 50 3.01 -10.55 11.87
C THR A 50 1.70 -10.47 12.65
N LYS A 51 1.44 -9.39 13.39
CA LYS A 51 0.20 -9.26 14.20
C LYS A 51 -0.88 -8.40 13.55
N GLU A 52 -0.53 -7.53 12.60
CA GLU A 52 -1.47 -6.61 11.97
C GLU A 52 -1.78 -6.94 10.50
N MET A 53 -1.09 -7.93 9.91
CA MET A 53 -1.41 -8.39 8.55
C MET A 53 -2.80 -9.02 8.48
N TYR A 54 -3.53 -8.64 7.44
CA TYR A 54 -4.79 -9.26 7.08
C TYR A 54 -4.58 -10.22 5.91
N ASP A 55 -4.38 -11.50 6.22
CA ASP A 55 -4.18 -12.57 5.23
C ASP A 55 -5.34 -13.57 5.18
N PHE A 56 -5.52 -14.18 4.02
CA PHE A 56 -6.55 -15.19 3.78
C PHE A 56 -6.23 -16.05 2.55
N HIS A 57 -6.93 -17.18 2.43
CA HIS A 57 -6.91 -17.96 1.20
C HIS A 57 -8.00 -17.48 0.24
N ASP A 58 -7.62 -17.14 -0.98
CA ASP A 58 -8.60 -16.79 -2.03
C ASP A 58 -9.35 -18.03 -2.56
N LYS A 59 -10.29 -17.82 -3.48
CA LYS A 59 -11.07 -18.92 -4.08
C LYS A 59 -10.23 -19.89 -4.93
N GLY A 60 -9.03 -19.50 -5.32
CA GLY A 60 -8.07 -20.34 -6.06
C GLY A 60 -7.09 -21.08 -5.14
N GLY A 61 -7.20 -20.92 -3.82
CA GLY A 61 -6.32 -21.54 -2.84
C GLY A 61 -4.99 -20.83 -2.66
N ARG A 62 -4.82 -19.61 -3.19
CA ARG A 62 -3.61 -18.80 -2.98
C ARG A 62 -3.68 -18.11 -1.63
N HIS A 63 -2.56 -18.06 -0.91
CA HIS A 63 -2.45 -17.36 0.35
C HIS A 63 -2.03 -15.91 0.10
N VAL A 64 -2.99 -14.99 0.20
CA VAL A 64 -2.82 -13.57 -0.13
C VAL A 64 -2.99 -12.72 1.12
N ALA A 65 -2.37 -11.54 1.13
CA ALA A 65 -2.50 -10.57 2.20
C ALA A 65 -2.86 -9.18 1.66
N LEU A 66 -3.68 -8.45 2.41
CA LEU A 66 -3.81 -7.00 2.23
C LEU A 66 -2.46 -6.38 2.59
N ARG A 67 -1.90 -5.57 1.70
CA ARG A 67 -0.60 -4.92 1.95
C ARG A 67 -0.64 -4.12 3.27
N PRO A 68 0.28 -4.38 4.22
CA PRO A 68 0.37 -3.57 5.45
C PRO A 68 1.06 -2.23 5.17
N GLU A 69 1.92 -2.18 4.15
CA GLU A 69 2.68 -1.02 3.73
C GLU A 69 2.95 -1.05 2.20
N GLN A 70 3.52 0.01 1.63
CA GLN A 70 3.64 0.15 0.17
C GLN A 70 5.01 -0.25 -0.39
N THR A 71 6.08 -0.26 0.42
CA THR A 71 7.45 -0.45 -0.06
C THR A 71 7.65 -1.87 -0.61
N ALA A 72 7.16 -2.88 0.12
CA ALA A 72 7.26 -4.29 -0.26
C ALA A 72 6.66 -4.64 -1.63
N SER A 73 5.62 -3.92 -2.07
CA SER A 73 4.97 -4.12 -3.37
C SER A 73 5.75 -3.52 -4.55
N VAL A 74 6.78 -2.71 -4.28
CA VAL A 74 7.56 -2.01 -5.32
C VAL A 74 8.95 -2.62 -5.51
N CYS A 75 9.54 -3.20 -4.47
CA CYS A 75 10.90 -3.77 -4.47
C CYS A 75 10.98 -5.20 -5.02
#